data_AF-A0A9Q5JE87-F1
#
_entry.id   AF-A0A9Q5JE87-F1
#
_cell.length_a   1.000
_cell.length_b   1.000
_cell.length_c   1.000
_cell.angle_alpha   90.00
_cell.angle_beta   90.00
_cell.angle_gamma   90.00
#
_symmetry.space_group_name_H-M   'P 1'
#
loop_
_entity.id
_entity.type
_entity.pdbx_description
1 polymer ?
#
loop_
_entity_poly.entity_id
_entity_poly.type
_entity_poly.pdbx_seq_one_letter_code
_entity_poly.pdbx_strand_id
1 'polypeptide(L)'
;MKKKVYRNTSSFKILAWVSFGIFVALMLIGLYTLREPLMVKGYYLMGMVGLISTSFTVAKVTRDDQEDDERYNEMFRASTKDSDINNV
;
A
#
# COMPACT_ATOMS: atom_id res chain seq x y z
N MET A 1 29.23 5.40 -2.87
CA MET A 1 28.01 6.23 -2.89
C MET A 1 26.82 5.35 -3.28
N LYS A 2 25.85 5.11 -2.39
CA LYS A 2 24.65 4.31 -2.70
C LYS A 2 23.76 5.11 -3.66
N LYS A 3 23.63 4.66 -4.92
CA LYS A 3 22.75 5.27 -5.92
C LYS A 3 21.30 4.97 -5.53
N LYS A 4 20.60 5.95 -4.93
CA LYS A 4 19.15 5.86 -4.71
C LYS A 4 18.48 5.87 -6.09
N VAL A 5 18.07 4.70 -6.57
CA VAL A 5 17.22 4.59 -7.75
C VAL A 5 15.84 5.11 -7.33
N TYR A 6 15.51 6.34 -7.72
CA TYR A 6 14.18 6.91 -7.53
C TYR A 6 13.20 6.12 -8.42
N ARG A 7 12.58 5.08 -7.84
CA ARG A 7 11.71 4.14 -8.57
C ARG A 7 10.30 4.65 -8.84
N ASN A 8 9.93 5.86 -8.40
CA ASN A 8 8.64 6.44 -8.76
C ASN A 8 8.58 7.96 -8.59
N THR A 9 8.02 8.60 -9.61
CA THR A 9 7.62 10.00 -9.63
C THR A 9 6.73 10.29 -8.42
N SER A 10 7.18 11.20 -7.55
CA SER A 10 6.48 11.63 -6.33
C SER A 10 5.01 12.02 -6.60
N SER A 11 4.70 12.46 -7.81
CA SER A 11 3.35 12.82 -8.26
C SER A 11 2.34 11.66 -8.19
N PHE A 12 2.74 10.40 -8.43
CA PHE A 12 1.81 9.26 -8.33
C PHE A 12 1.41 8.96 -6.88
N LYS A 13 2.32 9.18 -5.91
CA LYS A 13 2.02 9.01 -4.48
C LYS A 13 1.02 10.07 -4.01
N ILE A 14 1.21 11.30 -4.45
CA ILE A 14 0.30 12.42 -4.13
C ILE A 14 -1.07 12.16 -4.75
N LEU A 15 -1.14 11.71 -6.01
CA LEU A 15 -2.40 11.38 -6.66
C LEU A 15 -3.17 10.28 -5.91
N ALA A 16 -2.48 9.24 -5.44
CA ALA A 16 -3.08 8.16 -4.66
C ALA A 16 -3.62 8.64 -3.30
N TRP A 17 -2.91 9.56 -2.63
CA TRP A 17 -3.38 10.14 -1.36
C TRP A 17 -4.56 11.08 -1.54
N VAL A 18 -4.56 11.88 -2.61
CA VAL A 18 -5.66 12.80 -2.94
C VAL A 18 -6.91 12.04 -3.33
N SER A 19 -6.80 11.03 -4.20
CA SER A 19 -7.96 10.21 -4.59
C SER A 19 -8.55 9.50 -3.38
N PHE A 20 -7.71 8.93 -2.51
CA PHE A 20 -8.17 8.31 -1.27
C PHE A 20 -8.97 9.28 -0.39
N GLY A 21 -8.44 10.49 -0.14
CA GLY A 21 -9.14 11.50 0.65
C GLY A 21 -10.49 11.90 0.07
N ILE A 22 -10.56 12.05 -1.27
CA ILE A 22 -11.80 12.35 -1.99
C ILE A 22 -12.82 11.22 -1.81
N PHE A 23 -12.45 9.96 -2.01
CA PHE A 23 -13.37 8.83 -1.87
C PHE A 23 -13.87 8.66 -0.42
N VAL A 24 -13.03 8.87 0.59
CA VAL A 24 -13.44 8.87 2.00
C VAL A 24 -14.46 9.98 2.26
N ALA A 25 -14.22 11.19 1.76
CA ALA A 25 -15.15 12.31 1.92
C ALA A 25 -16.49 12.04 1.23
N LEU A 26 -16.49 11.51 0.00
CA LEU A 26 -17.70 11.13 -0.73
C LEU A 26 -18.55 10.12 0.04
N MET A 27 -17.91 9.11 0.64
CA MET A 27 -18.61 8.11 1.44
C MET A 27 -19.20 8.68 2.73
N LEU A 28 -18.48 9.58 3.42
CA LEU A 28 -19.01 10.29 4.59
C LEU A 28 -20.20 11.19 4.25
N ILE A 29 -20.14 11.90 3.12
CA ILE A 29 -21.25 12.72 2.61
C ILE A 29 -22.47 11.83 2.25
N GLY A 30 -22.22 10.68 1.61
CA GLY A 30 -23.27 9.70 1.32
C GLY A 30 -23.95 9.17 2.57
N LEU A 31 -23.18 8.87 3.62
CA LEU A 31 -23.71 8.41 4.91
C LEU A 31 -24.47 9.52 5.66
N TYR A 32 -24.02 10.78 5.56
CA TYR A 32 -24.70 11.93 6.18
C TYR A 32 -26.06 12.23 5.52
N THR A 33 -26.16 12.02 4.21
CA THR A 33 -27.40 12.25 3.44
C THR A 33 -28.50 11.23 3.78
N LEU A 34 -28.14 10.03 4.25
CA LEU A 34 -29.10 9.01 4.66
C LEU A 34 -29.88 9.43 5.92
N ARG A 35 -31.22 9.41 5.87
CA ARG A 35 -32.11 9.67 7.03
C ARG A 35 -32.51 8.37 7.75
N GLU A 36 -31.51 7.55 8.08
CA GLU A 36 -31.68 6.27 8.81
C GLU A 36 -31.42 6.43 10.32
N PRO A 37 -31.94 5.53 11.18
CA PRO A 37 -31.66 5.55 12.61
C PRO A 37 -30.17 5.35 12.89
N LEU A 38 -29.69 5.99 13.97
CA LEU A 38 -28.26 6.03 14.37
C LEU A 38 -27.61 4.65 14.45
N MET A 39 -28.36 3.63 14.88
CA MET A 39 -27.87 2.26 15.02
C MET A 39 -27.47 1.63 13.67
N VAL A 40 -28.26 1.88 12.61
CA VAL A 40 -27.99 1.37 11.26
C VAL A 40 -26.83 2.12 10.61
N LYS A 41 -26.76 3.45 10.82
CA LYS A 41 -25.62 4.26 10.36
C LYS A 41 -24.28 3.81 10.95
N GLY A 42 -24.28 3.44 12.23
CA GLY A 42 -23.08 2.94 12.91
C GLY A 42 -22.56 1.63 12.28
N TYR A 43 -23.46 0.72 11.91
CA TYR A 43 -23.09 -0.54 11.25
C TYR A 43 -22.40 -0.30 9.89
N TYR A 44 -22.97 0.59 9.07
CA TYR A 44 -22.36 0.96 7.78
C TYR A 44 -21.00 1.64 7.96
N LEU A 45 -20.85 2.51 8.97
CA LEU A 45 -19.57 3.16 9.26
C LEU A 45 -18.50 2.14 9.67
N MET A 46 -18.84 1.18 10.53
CA MET A 46 -17.91 0.13 10.97
C MET A 46 -17.45 -0.75 9.80
N GLY A 47 -18.39 -1.18 8.94
CA GLY A 47 -18.06 -1.96 7.74
C GLY A 47 -17.17 -1.18 6.78
N MET A 48 -17.47 0.10 6.56
CA MET A 48 -16.67 0.97 5.70
C MET A 48 -15.25 1.15 6.23
N VAL A 49 -15.08 1.47 7.52
CA VAL A 49 -13.75 1.66 8.12
C VAL A 49 -12.95 0.35 8.11
N GLY A 50 -13.59 -0.78 8.44
CA GLY A 50 -12.96 -2.10 8.41
C GLY A 50 -12.49 -2.51 7.00
N LEU A 51 -13.32 -2.26 5.99
CA LEU A 51 -13.00 -2.57 4.59
C LEU A 51 -11.85 -1.70 4.06
N ILE A 52 -11.86 -0.41 4.37
CA ILE A 52 -10.77 0.51 4.02
C ILE A 52 -9.46 0.06 4.70
N SER A 53 -9.49 -0.20 6.01
CA SER A 53 -8.30 -0.62 6.77
C SER A 53 -7.71 -1.92 6.22
N THR A 54 -8.56 -2.91 5.94
CA THR A 54 -8.15 -4.19 5.36
C THR A 54 -7.56 -4.01 3.97
N SER A 55 -8.18 -3.21 3.11
CA SER A 55 -7.69 -2.94 1.76
C SER A 55 -6.27 -2.34 1.78
N PHE A 56 -6.00 -1.38 2.66
CA PHE A 56 -4.66 -0.83 2.83
C PHE A 56 -3.65 -1.83 3.40
N THR A 57 -4.09 -2.67 4.33
CA THR A 57 -3.22 -3.69 4.92
C THR A 57 -2.77 -4.67 3.84
N VAL A 58 -3.70 -5.17 3.02
CA VAL A 58 -3.39 -6.03 1.87
C VAL A 58 -2.45 -5.33 0.90
N ALA A 59 -2.73 -4.07 0.55
CA ALA A 59 -1.87 -3.30 -0.35
C ALA A 59 -0.45 -3.11 0.19
N LYS A 60 -0.27 -2.94 1.51
CA LYS A 60 1.05 -2.90 2.14
C LYS A 60 1.74 -4.25 2.09
N VAL A 61 1.06 -5.31 2.52
CA VAL A 61 1.61 -6.68 2.50
C VAL A 61 2.09 -7.06 1.11
N THR A 62 1.28 -6.86 0.07
CA THR A 62 1.68 -7.16 -1.31
C THR A 62 2.88 -6.34 -1.77
N ARG A 63 3.00 -5.08 -1.32
CA ARG A 63 4.16 -4.22 -1.66
C ARG A 63 5.41 -4.67 -0.93
N ASP A 64 5.27 -5.08 0.33
CA ASP A 64 6.37 -5.53 1.16
C ASP A 64 6.88 -6.90 0.67
N ASP A 65 5.99 -7.80 0.23
CA ASP A 65 6.35 -9.07 -0.42
C ASP A 65 7.17 -8.83 -1.71
N GLN A 66 6.78 -7.85 -2.54
CA GLN A 66 7.54 -7.46 -3.73
C GLN A 66 8.93 -6.91 -3.39
N GLU A 67 9.07 -6.11 -2.32
CA GLU A 67 10.36 -5.59 -1.86
C GLU A 67 11.25 -6.70 -1.27
N ASP A 68 10.67 -7.69 -0.61
CA ASP A 68 11.39 -8.86 -0.07
C ASP A 68 11.89 -9.80 -1.17
N ASP A 69 11.09 -10.07 -2.20
CA ASP A 69 11.48 -10.87 -3.38
C ASP A 69 12.66 -10.23 -4.15
N GLU A 70 12.60 -8.91 -4.35
CA GLU A 70 13.70 -8.14 -4.96
C GLU A 70 14.98 -8.28 -4.12
N ARG A 71 14.89 -8.18 -2.79
CA ARG A 71 16.04 -8.29 -1.88
C ARG A 71 16.63 -9.70 -1.83
N TYR A 72 15.79 -10.73 -1.88
CA TYR A 72 16.24 -12.13 -1.96
C TYR A 72 17.06 -12.37 -3.24
N ASN A 73 16.57 -11.90 -4.38
CA ASN A 73 17.28 -12.03 -5.66
C ASN A 73 18.63 -11.30 -5.67
N GLU A 74 18.73 -10.13 -5.03
CA GLU A 74 20.01 -9.42 -4.87
C GLU A 74 21.02 -10.21 -4.04
N MET A 75 20.60 -10.78 -2.90
CA MET A 75 21.47 -11.60 -2.05
C MET A 75 21.92 -12.89 -2.74
N PHE A 76 21.02 -13.54 -3.51
CA PHE A 76 21.37 -14.72 -4.29
C PHE A 76 22.44 -14.39 -5.34
N ARG A 77 22.23 -13.33 -6.12
CA ARG A 77 23.21 -12.86 -7.12
C ARG A 77 24.55 -12.47 -6.51
N ALA A 78 24.56 -11.88 -5.31
CA ALA A 78 25.79 -11.56 -4.59
C ALA A 78 26.54 -12.83 -4.15
N SER A 79 25.82 -13.82 -3.62
CA SER A 79 26.41 -15.10 -3.18
C SER A 79 26.96 -15.90 -4.36
N THR A 80 26.26 -15.93 -5.50
CA THR A 80 26.76 -16.56 -6.72
C THR A 80 28.01 -15.86 -7.25
N LYS A 81 28.03 -14.52 -7.24
CA LYS A 81 29.17 -13.74 -7.73
C LYS A 81 30.42 -13.93 -6.85
N ASP A 82 30.27 -13.99 -5.54
CA ASP A 82 31.39 -14.23 -4.61
C ASP A 82 31.98 -15.64 -4.79
N SER A 83 31.12 -16.63 -5.01
CA SER A 83 31.53 -18.02 -5.29
C SER A 83 32.34 -18.15 -6.59
N ASP A 84 31.99 -17.37 -7.61
CA ASP A 84 32.70 -17.33 -8.89
C ASP A 84 34.07 -16.63 -8.77
N ILE A 85 34.16 -15.54 -8.00
CA ILE A 85 35.41 -14.79 -7.74
C ILE A 85 36.41 -15.63 -6.94
N ASN A 86 35.94 -16.39 -5.94
CA ASN A 86 36.83 -17.20 -5.07
C ASN A 86 37.31 -18.51 -5.72
N ASN A 87 36.84 -18.84 -6.92
CA ASN A 87 37.20 -20.06 -7.67
C ASN A 87 38.08 -19.77 -8.90
N VAL A 88 38.67 -18.57 -8.99
CA VAL A 88 39.64 -18.13 -10.03
C VAL A 88 40.93 -17.70 -9.36
#